data_AF-A0A383VMG5-F1
#
_entry.id   AF-A0A383VMG5-F1
#
_cell.length_a   1.000
_cell.length_b   1.000
_cell.length_c   1.000
_cell.angle_alpha   90.00
_cell.angle_beta   90.00
_cell.angle_gamma   90.00
#
_symmetry.space_group_name_H-M   'P 1'
#
loop_
_entity.id
_entity.type
_entity.pdbx_description
1 polymer ?
#
loop_
_entity_poly.entity_id
_entity_poly.type
_entity_poly.pdbx_seq_one_letter_code
_entity_poly.pdbx_strand_id
1 'polypeptide(L)'
;MSKQQRSLRLFSALKNVFEVPASHGQAVASGLGRGHAHLWLSSSRVPAWQQALQLSSRQQAAGFSSCSRQAGAAATAAWYGHAVRRLMSTVATDAATAAKAGGAAAAAAAASQAASPSLALSRGLPDSARKALAWWLGGCSAWVFSMVVLGGFTRLTRSGLSMTDWKFTGERPPITQEEWLAEFAKYQASPEFRLAHSHMDVEEFKFIYFMEWAHRMWGRFLGVAFAVPAAYFAARGHINGPLGRRLALLFMMGGAQGLVGWWMVRSGLQEPENKHAVPRVSPYRLAAHLTSAFAIYATLVWTTLDLARPAPVLSAFAAKASDAAHAAIAAAAKQQAAAGAALRARVLPLSLLVGITAISGAFVAGMDAGRAFNTFPLMNGQLIPDDYWGLSGIRNAFENTAAVQLHHRALALSTLAAVTAVWAAGRKMPLPGPARTALNVTMAFTAAQVTLGITTLLTYVPVSLGAAHQAGALALFTAVLTLMHSVRPASPSAAALAVSRLAQPVAVLATAAIATAVTQMK
;
A
#
# COMPACT_ATOMS: atom_id res chain seq x y z
N MET A 1 -29.20 -32.61 31.34
CA MET A 1 -28.88 -33.06 29.97
C MET A 1 -27.42 -32.78 29.68
N SER A 2 -26.62 -33.84 29.47
CA SER A 2 -25.16 -33.74 29.35
C SER A 2 -24.72 -33.22 27.98
N LYS A 3 -23.51 -32.67 27.89
CA LYS A 3 -22.88 -32.11 26.67
C LYS A 3 -22.89 -33.08 25.46
N GLN A 4 -23.11 -34.37 25.69
CA GLN A 4 -23.18 -35.40 24.65
C GLN A 4 -24.51 -35.41 23.86
N GLN A 5 -25.60 -34.86 24.42
CA GLN A 5 -26.89 -34.76 23.72
C GLN A 5 -26.99 -33.55 22.76
N ARG A 6 -26.09 -32.55 22.86
CA ARG A 6 -26.02 -31.43 21.90
C ARG A 6 -25.26 -31.78 20.62
N SER A 7 -24.33 -32.73 20.67
CA SER A 7 -23.54 -33.18 19.52
C SER A 7 -24.36 -33.99 18.51
N LEU A 8 -25.33 -34.77 19.00
CA LEU A 8 -26.14 -35.68 18.16
C LEU A 8 -27.24 -34.97 17.36
N ARG A 9 -27.68 -33.76 17.75
CA ARG A 9 -28.61 -32.96 16.95
C ARG A 9 -27.93 -32.15 15.84
N LEU A 10 -26.64 -31.84 15.98
CA LEU A 10 -25.86 -31.18 14.92
C LEU A 10 -25.46 -32.17 13.80
N PHE A 11 -25.30 -33.46 14.11
CA PHE A 11 -24.99 -34.50 13.13
C PHE A 11 -26.20 -34.96 12.30
N SER A 12 -27.43 -34.78 12.81
CA SER A 12 -28.66 -35.08 12.06
C SER A 12 -29.05 -33.99 11.04
N ALA A 13 -28.53 -32.77 11.18
CA ALA A 13 -28.87 -31.64 10.30
C ALA A 13 -27.93 -31.48 9.09
N LEU A 14 -26.81 -32.20 9.05
CA LEU A 14 -25.81 -32.13 7.96
C LEU A 14 -25.87 -33.31 6.98
N LYS A 15 -26.80 -34.26 7.17
CA LYS A 15 -26.94 -35.43 6.29
C LYS A 15 -27.91 -35.23 5.11
N ASN A 16 -28.65 -34.13 5.05
CA ASN A 16 -29.69 -33.88 4.02
C ASN A 16 -29.33 -32.78 3.00
N VAL A 17 -28.05 -32.42 2.85
CA VAL A 17 -27.61 -31.39 1.87
C VAL A 17 -26.82 -31.99 0.69
N PHE A 18 -26.52 -33.29 0.72
CA PHE A 18 -25.86 -33.99 -0.39
C PHE A 18 -26.54 -35.32 -0.71
N GLU A 19 -27.75 -35.26 -1.26
CA GLU A 19 -28.30 -36.33 -2.10
C GLU A 19 -28.68 -35.73 -3.45
N VAL A 20 -27.85 -36.00 -4.47
CA VAL A 20 -28.23 -35.88 -5.88
C VAL A 20 -28.68 -37.28 -6.31
N PRO A 21 -29.91 -37.47 -6.77
CA PRO A 21 -30.31 -38.76 -7.30
C PRO A 21 -29.74 -38.92 -8.72
N ALA A 22 -28.88 -39.92 -8.88
CA ALA A 22 -28.57 -40.47 -10.19
C ALA A 22 -29.70 -41.41 -10.61
N SER A 23 -30.33 -41.19 -11.77
CA SER A 23 -30.79 -42.29 -12.63
C SER A 23 -31.27 -41.82 -14.01
N HIS A 24 -31.08 -42.73 -14.97
CA HIS A 24 -31.65 -42.84 -16.32
C HIS A 24 -30.82 -42.28 -17.49
N GLY A 25 -30.16 -43.21 -18.17
CA GLY A 25 -29.67 -43.07 -19.54
C GLY A 25 -30.62 -43.68 -20.57
N GLN A 26 -30.14 -43.65 -21.83
CA GLN A 26 -30.71 -44.22 -23.08
C GLN A 26 -31.92 -43.44 -23.65
N ALA A 27 -32.06 -43.14 -24.95
CA ALA A 27 -31.26 -43.40 -26.15
C ALA A 27 -31.85 -42.59 -27.35
N VAL A 28 -31.18 -42.72 -28.51
CA VAL A 28 -31.75 -42.74 -29.89
C VAL A 28 -31.65 -41.48 -30.79
N ALA A 29 -30.99 -41.73 -31.93
CA ALA A 29 -31.19 -41.27 -33.32
C ALA A 29 -30.67 -39.91 -33.84
N SER A 30 -29.64 -40.09 -34.68
CA SER A 30 -29.39 -39.47 -35.99
C SER A 30 -30.57 -38.95 -36.81
N GLY A 31 -30.32 -37.89 -37.61
CA GLY A 31 -30.98 -37.70 -38.91
C GLY A 31 -31.07 -36.25 -39.40
N LEU A 32 -30.38 -35.96 -40.52
CA LEU A 32 -30.84 -35.23 -41.74
C LEU A 32 -31.73 -33.98 -41.55
N GLY A 33 -31.56 -32.83 -42.20
CA GLY A 33 -30.77 -32.42 -43.36
C GLY A 33 -31.26 -31.04 -43.86
N ARG A 34 -30.45 -30.46 -44.76
CA ARG A 34 -30.67 -29.38 -45.77
C ARG A 34 -31.98 -28.57 -45.80
N GLY A 35 -31.85 -27.26 -46.08
CA GLY A 35 -32.80 -26.56 -46.97
C GLY A 35 -33.06 -25.06 -46.74
N HIS A 36 -32.34 -24.20 -47.46
CA HIS A 36 -32.75 -22.96 -48.16
C HIS A 36 -33.81 -21.97 -47.59
N ALA A 37 -33.33 -20.72 -47.38
CA ALA A 37 -33.68 -19.49 -48.12
C ALA A 37 -34.83 -18.51 -47.69
N HIS A 38 -34.41 -17.23 -47.62
CA HIS A 38 -35.05 -15.96 -48.04
C HIS A 38 -36.12 -15.18 -47.21
N LEU A 39 -35.72 -13.95 -46.83
CA LEU A 39 -36.36 -12.61 -46.97
C LEU A 39 -37.41 -12.05 -45.97
N TRP A 40 -37.02 -10.88 -45.42
CA TRP A 40 -37.74 -9.63 -45.06
C TRP A 40 -38.71 -9.50 -43.85
N LEU A 41 -38.23 -8.73 -42.87
CA LEU A 41 -38.82 -7.58 -42.16
C LEU A 41 -40.36 -7.44 -42.10
N SER A 42 -40.92 -7.49 -40.88
CA SER A 42 -41.67 -6.37 -40.27
C SER A 42 -42.38 -6.79 -38.98
N SER A 43 -42.47 -5.83 -38.06
CA SER A 43 -43.39 -5.73 -36.92
C SER A 43 -42.84 -6.13 -35.53
N SER A 44 -42.80 -5.08 -34.73
CA SER A 44 -42.61 -4.99 -33.30
C SER A 44 -43.70 -5.74 -32.52
N ARG A 45 -43.28 -6.55 -31.54
CA ARG A 45 -43.95 -6.79 -30.24
C ARG A 45 -43.11 -7.74 -29.39
N VAL A 46 -42.46 -7.21 -28.36
CA VAL A 46 -41.82 -8.01 -27.32
C VAL A 46 -42.92 -8.61 -26.41
N PRO A 47 -42.94 -9.93 -26.14
CA PRO A 47 -44.00 -10.53 -25.32
C PRO A 47 -43.87 -10.17 -23.83
N ALA A 48 -45.01 -10.01 -23.16
CA ALA A 48 -45.17 -9.55 -21.77
C ALA A 48 -44.40 -10.35 -20.69
N TRP A 49 -43.90 -11.55 -21.00
CA TRP A 49 -43.11 -12.35 -20.07
C TRP A 49 -41.68 -11.80 -19.85
N GLN A 50 -41.14 -11.02 -20.79
CA GLN A 50 -39.84 -10.34 -20.61
C GLN A 50 -39.90 -9.11 -19.68
N GLN A 51 -41.08 -8.49 -19.49
CA GLN A 51 -41.25 -7.41 -18.50
C GLN A 51 -41.43 -7.94 -17.07
N ALA A 52 -41.98 -9.14 -16.89
CA ALA A 52 -42.17 -9.76 -15.58
C ALA A 52 -40.86 -10.21 -14.90
N LEU A 53 -39.84 -10.59 -15.68
CA LEU A 53 -38.51 -11.00 -15.17
C LEU A 53 -37.61 -9.82 -14.75
N GLN A 54 -37.89 -8.60 -15.25
CA GLN A 54 -37.15 -7.40 -14.85
C GLN A 54 -37.68 -6.76 -13.56
N LEU A 55 -38.92 -7.05 -13.16
CA LEU A 55 -39.51 -6.51 -11.92
C LEU A 55 -39.23 -7.39 -10.69
N SER A 56 -39.12 -8.71 -10.84
CA SER A 56 -38.79 -9.61 -9.71
C SER A 56 -37.31 -9.56 -9.30
N SER A 57 -36.39 -9.34 -10.25
CA SER A 57 -34.95 -9.23 -9.99
C SER A 57 -34.54 -7.92 -9.31
N ARG A 58 -35.27 -6.82 -9.54
CA ARG A 58 -35.02 -5.52 -8.89
C ARG A 58 -35.52 -5.44 -7.45
N GLN A 59 -36.61 -6.13 -7.10
CA GLN A 59 -37.11 -6.15 -5.72
C GLN A 59 -36.35 -7.11 -4.78
N GLN A 60 -35.83 -8.24 -5.28
CA GLN A 60 -35.03 -9.16 -4.45
C GLN A 60 -33.59 -8.66 -4.18
N ALA A 61 -32.97 -7.92 -5.11
CA ALA A 61 -31.64 -7.34 -4.93
C ALA A 61 -31.63 -6.13 -3.96
N ALA A 62 -32.74 -5.41 -3.84
CA ALA A 62 -32.87 -4.27 -2.92
C ALA A 62 -33.05 -4.70 -1.45
N GLY A 63 -33.77 -5.81 -1.20
CA GLY A 63 -34.03 -6.32 0.16
C GLY A 63 -32.80 -6.90 0.87
N PHE A 64 -31.99 -7.71 0.17
CA PHE A 64 -30.79 -8.34 0.75
C PHE A 64 -29.63 -7.35 0.96
N SER A 65 -29.53 -6.31 0.12
CA SER A 65 -28.47 -5.31 0.21
C SER A 65 -28.74 -4.24 1.28
N SER A 66 -29.98 -4.03 1.69
CA SER A 66 -30.35 -3.09 2.76
C SER A 66 -30.11 -3.68 4.16
N CYS A 67 -30.52 -4.93 4.39
CA CYS A 67 -30.42 -5.59 5.69
C CYS A 67 -28.95 -5.93 6.07
N SER A 68 -28.12 -6.29 5.09
CA SER A 68 -26.67 -6.52 5.29
C SER A 68 -25.89 -5.21 5.55
N ARG A 69 -26.30 -4.09 4.93
CA ARG A 69 -25.72 -2.77 5.18
C ARG A 69 -26.08 -2.21 6.56
N GLN A 70 -27.31 -2.40 7.02
CA GLN A 70 -27.74 -1.97 8.36
C GLN A 70 -27.13 -2.83 9.48
N ALA A 71 -27.01 -4.14 9.30
CA ALA A 71 -26.35 -5.02 10.27
C ALA A 71 -24.84 -4.72 10.40
N GLY A 72 -24.16 -4.44 9.29
CA GLY A 72 -22.75 -4.01 9.28
C GLY A 72 -22.53 -2.64 9.93
N ALA A 73 -23.45 -1.69 9.70
CA ALA A 73 -23.42 -0.35 10.32
C ALA A 73 -23.70 -0.39 11.83
N ALA A 74 -24.62 -1.24 12.28
CA ALA A 74 -24.93 -1.41 13.71
C ALA A 74 -23.79 -2.11 14.47
N ALA A 75 -23.16 -3.13 13.88
CA ALA A 75 -22.02 -3.82 14.47
C ALA A 75 -20.76 -2.91 14.55
N THR A 76 -20.53 -2.08 13.54
CA THR A 76 -19.47 -1.06 13.58
C THR A 76 -19.76 0.03 14.61
N ALA A 77 -21.00 0.50 14.73
CA ALA A 77 -21.40 1.47 15.77
C ALA A 77 -21.26 0.91 17.21
N ALA A 78 -21.62 -0.36 17.43
CA ALA A 78 -21.47 -1.03 18.73
C ALA A 78 -19.99 -1.22 19.12
N TRP A 79 -19.15 -1.64 18.16
CA TRP A 79 -17.70 -1.75 18.36
C TRP A 79 -17.07 -0.37 18.62
N TYR A 80 -17.51 0.67 17.90
CA TYR A 80 -17.11 2.06 18.08
C TYR A 80 -17.45 2.57 19.49
N GLY A 81 -18.69 2.32 19.95
CA GLY A 81 -19.15 2.69 21.29
C GLY A 81 -18.41 1.96 22.41
N HIS A 82 -17.94 0.74 22.17
CA HIS A 82 -17.13 -0.03 23.14
C HIS A 82 -15.67 0.44 23.17
N ALA A 83 -15.06 0.72 22.01
CA ALA A 83 -13.69 1.22 21.91
C ALA A 83 -13.54 2.64 22.51
N VAL A 84 -14.53 3.52 22.27
CA VAL A 84 -14.57 4.87 22.85
C VAL A 84 -14.72 4.82 24.37
N ARG A 85 -15.63 3.99 24.89
CA ARG A 85 -15.79 3.81 26.35
C ARG A 85 -14.51 3.28 27.00
N ARG A 86 -13.82 2.33 26.38
CA ARG A 86 -12.57 1.77 26.90
C ARG A 86 -11.40 2.76 26.89
N LEU A 87 -11.31 3.61 25.86
CA LEU A 87 -10.30 4.67 25.81
C LEU A 87 -10.58 5.75 26.87
N MET A 88 -11.85 6.17 26.99
CA MET A 88 -12.26 7.15 28.00
C MET A 88 -12.08 6.61 29.43
N SER A 89 -12.34 5.32 29.66
CA SER A 89 -12.09 4.70 30.96
C SER A 89 -10.60 4.66 31.29
N THR A 90 -9.72 4.32 30.33
CA THR A 90 -8.26 4.32 30.55
C THR A 90 -7.70 5.72 30.81
N VAL A 91 -8.16 6.73 30.07
CA VAL A 91 -7.73 8.13 30.28
C VAL A 91 -8.22 8.64 31.64
N ALA A 92 -9.44 8.28 32.04
CA ALA A 92 -10.00 8.65 33.34
C ALA A 92 -9.25 7.98 34.51
N THR A 93 -8.89 6.70 34.41
CA THR A 93 -8.13 5.99 35.45
C THR A 93 -6.71 6.52 35.60
N ASP A 94 -6.01 6.80 34.49
CA ASP A 94 -4.64 7.33 34.50
C ASP A 94 -4.62 8.78 35.03
N ALA A 95 -5.63 9.59 34.69
CA ALA A 95 -5.78 10.95 35.22
C ALA A 95 -6.11 10.95 36.73
N ALA A 96 -6.95 10.03 37.19
CA ALA A 96 -7.34 9.92 38.60
C ALA A 96 -6.17 9.43 39.50
N THR A 97 -5.35 8.51 39.01
CA THR A 97 -4.16 8.04 39.73
C THR A 97 -3.06 9.10 39.77
N ALA A 98 -2.82 9.82 38.67
CA ALA A 98 -1.87 10.94 38.63
C ALA A 98 -2.33 12.14 39.49
N ALA A 99 -3.63 12.43 39.54
CA ALA A 99 -4.19 13.46 40.42
C ALA A 99 -3.96 13.15 41.91
N LYS A 100 -4.06 11.87 42.30
CA LYS A 100 -3.74 11.40 43.66
C LYS A 100 -2.25 11.49 44.02
N ALA A 101 -1.35 11.45 43.03
CA ALA A 101 0.10 11.40 43.26
C ALA A 101 0.82 12.76 43.09
N GLY A 102 0.23 13.75 42.41
CA GLY A 102 0.94 15.00 42.10
C GLY A 102 0.06 16.21 41.74
N GLY A 103 -1.24 16.19 42.07
CA GLY A 103 -2.16 17.31 41.85
C GLY A 103 -2.63 17.49 40.40
N ALA A 104 -3.43 18.53 40.15
CA ALA A 104 -4.14 18.76 38.88
C ALA A 104 -3.20 18.96 37.67
N ALA A 105 -2.01 19.54 37.87
CA ALA A 105 -1.01 19.73 36.83
C ALA A 105 -0.38 18.40 36.38
N ALA A 106 -0.09 17.49 37.32
CA ALA A 106 0.39 16.15 37.01
C ALA A 106 -0.68 15.30 36.32
N ALA A 107 -1.95 15.45 36.71
CA ALA A 107 -3.09 14.81 36.04
C ALA A 107 -3.30 15.32 34.60
N ALA A 108 -3.18 16.62 34.36
CA ALA A 108 -3.27 17.21 33.03
C ALA A 108 -2.09 16.80 32.13
N ALA A 109 -0.88 16.73 32.69
CA ALA A 109 0.30 16.23 31.99
C ALA A 109 0.18 14.73 31.66
N ALA A 110 -0.33 13.91 32.60
CA ALA A 110 -0.58 12.49 32.37
C ALA A 110 -1.68 12.26 31.33
N ALA A 111 -2.78 13.03 31.36
CA ALA A 111 -3.86 12.95 30.37
C ALA A 111 -3.40 13.39 28.96
N SER A 112 -2.57 14.43 28.86
CA SER A 112 -1.96 14.89 27.60
C SER A 112 -0.98 13.85 27.02
N GLN A 113 -0.21 13.18 27.88
CA GLN A 113 0.66 12.05 27.51
C GLN A 113 -0.12 10.77 27.18
N ALA A 114 -1.30 10.58 27.79
CA ALA A 114 -2.22 9.49 27.49
C ALA A 114 -2.86 9.65 26.10
N ALA A 115 -3.16 10.90 25.72
CA ALA A 115 -3.85 11.23 24.49
C ALA A 115 -2.96 11.15 23.24
N SER A 116 -1.66 11.45 23.32
CA SER A 116 -0.77 11.48 22.16
C SER A 116 -0.32 10.09 21.69
N PRO A 117 -0.68 9.63 20.47
CA PRO A 117 -0.34 8.29 20.00
C PRO A 117 1.16 7.99 19.95
N SER A 118 2.00 9.00 19.70
CA SER A 118 3.48 8.87 19.69
C SER A 118 4.07 8.67 21.08
N LEU A 119 3.54 9.38 22.08
CA LEU A 119 3.95 9.24 23.48
C LEU A 119 3.50 7.89 24.03
N ALA A 120 2.37 7.35 23.56
CA ALA A 120 1.91 6.02 23.93
C ALA A 120 2.88 4.89 23.53
N LEU A 121 3.63 5.04 22.43
CA LEU A 121 4.61 4.03 21.98
C LEU A 121 5.87 4.00 22.84
N SER A 122 6.26 5.15 23.40
CA SER A 122 7.50 5.30 24.19
C SER A 122 7.26 5.25 25.70
N ARG A 123 6.00 5.15 26.15
CA ARG A 123 5.63 5.16 27.56
C ARG A 123 6.32 4.03 28.34
N GLY A 124 7.00 4.41 29.41
CA GLY A 124 7.69 3.48 30.31
C GLY A 124 8.97 2.86 29.74
N LEU A 125 9.43 3.27 28.56
CA LEU A 125 10.68 2.78 27.98
C LEU A 125 11.88 3.62 28.43
N PRO A 126 12.99 3.00 28.85
CA PRO A 126 14.26 3.70 29.02
C PRO A 126 14.68 4.38 27.72
N ASP A 127 15.33 5.54 27.81
CA ASP A 127 15.75 6.31 26.63
C ASP A 127 16.73 5.55 25.72
N SER A 128 17.62 4.74 26.31
CA SER A 128 18.54 3.87 25.56
C SER A 128 17.78 2.82 24.75
N ALA A 129 16.80 2.14 25.36
CA ALA A 129 15.96 1.15 24.69
C ALA A 129 15.12 1.79 23.57
N ARG A 130 14.52 2.96 23.83
CA ARG A 130 13.76 3.73 22.84
C ARG A 130 14.60 4.11 21.63
N LYS A 131 15.83 4.62 21.84
CA LYS A 131 16.76 4.97 20.76
C LYS A 131 17.20 3.73 19.98
N ALA A 132 17.47 2.62 20.67
CA ALA A 132 17.82 1.36 20.01
C ALA A 132 16.68 0.83 19.14
N LEU A 133 15.43 0.87 19.63
CA LEU A 133 14.24 0.53 18.84
C LEU A 133 14.09 1.45 17.62
N ALA A 134 14.32 2.76 17.77
CA ALA A 134 14.26 3.70 16.66
C ALA A 134 15.33 3.41 15.60
N TRP A 135 16.57 3.11 16.00
CA TRP A 135 17.64 2.73 15.06
C TRP A 135 17.34 1.42 14.35
N TRP A 136 16.87 0.41 15.07
CA TRP A 136 16.50 -0.87 14.47
C TRP A 136 15.36 -0.72 13.46
N LEU A 137 14.25 -0.05 13.83
CA LEU A 137 13.14 0.19 12.90
C LEU A 137 13.54 1.11 11.74
N GLY A 138 14.42 2.08 11.97
CA GLY A 138 15.03 2.91 10.92
C GLY A 138 15.86 2.08 9.94
N GLY A 139 16.62 1.10 10.45
CA GLY A 139 17.30 0.09 9.66
C GLY A 139 16.33 -0.75 8.82
N CYS A 140 15.22 -1.20 9.40
CA CYS A 140 14.16 -1.88 8.66
C CYS A 140 13.51 -0.98 7.59
N SER A 141 13.31 0.32 7.86
CA SER A 141 12.86 1.29 6.84
C SER A 141 13.84 1.35 5.67
N ALA A 142 15.14 1.54 5.94
CA ALA A 142 16.17 1.56 4.91
C ALA A 142 16.25 0.24 4.12
N TRP A 143 16.01 -0.89 4.80
CA TRP A 143 15.94 -2.19 4.14
C TRP A 143 14.74 -2.28 3.19
N VAL A 144 13.54 -1.86 3.62
CA VAL A 144 12.36 -1.79 2.73
C VAL A 144 12.60 -0.83 1.56
N PHE A 145 13.29 0.30 1.79
CA PHE A 145 13.70 1.19 0.71
C PHE A 145 14.55 0.45 -0.33
N SER A 146 15.59 -0.26 0.12
CA SER A 146 16.44 -1.06 -0.77
C SER A 146 15.66 -2.17 -1.49
N MET A 147 14.70 -2.80 -0.83
CA MET A 147 13.80 -3.81 -1.43
C MET A 147 12.98 -3.22 -2.57
N VAL A 148 12.42 -2.01 -2.38
CA VAL A 148 11.67 -1.34 -3.44
C VAL A 148 12.58 -1.06 -4.63
N VAL A 149 13.80 -0.53 -4.42
CA VAL A 149 14.75 -0.28 -5.52
C VAL A 149 15.14 -1.57 -6.25
N LEU A 150 15.46 -2.63 -5.50
CA LEU A 150 15.80 -3.94 -6.04
C LEU A 150 14.65 -4.56 -6.85
N GLY A 151 13.41 -4.42 -6.39
CA GLY A 151 12.22 -4.85 -7.11
C GLY A 151 11.99 -4.05 -8.39
N GLY A 152 12.26 -2.73 -8.36
CA GLY A 152 12.26 -1.88 -9.55
C GLY A 152 13.29 -2.33 -10.59
N PHE A 153 14.51 -2.64 -10.15
CA PHE A 153 15.55 -3.18 -11.02
C PHE A 153 15.11 -4.52 -11.64
N THR A 154 14.64 -5.46 -10.82
CA THR A 154 14.11 -6.78 -11.25
C THR A 154 13.00 -6.64 -12.30
N ARG A 155 12.15 -5.61 -12.19
CA ARG A 155 11.12 -5.33 -13.20
C ARG A 155 11.71 -4.75 -14.49
N LEU A 156 12.60 -3.77 -14.38
CA LEU A 156 13.20 -3.06 -15.52
C LEU A 156 14.13 -3.96 -16.35
N THR A 157 14.76 -4.96 -15.73
CA THR A 157 15.55 -6.01 -16.39
C THR A 157 14.72 -7.21 -16.85
N ARG A 158 13.39 -7.17 -16.69
CA ARG A 158 12.47 -8.29 -16.99
C ARG A 158 12.87 -9.60 -16.32
N SER A 159 13.39 -9.50 -15.11
CA SER A 159 13.87 -10.65 -14.34
C SER A 159 12.77 -11.32 -13.51
N GLY A 160 11.65 -10.64 -13.24
CA GLY A 160 10.65 -11.08 -12.28
C GLY A 160 9.79 -12.29 -12.65
N LEU A 161 10.12 -13.00 -13.73
CA LEU A 161 9.46 -14.23 -14.20
C LEU A 161 10.47 -15.37 -14.50
N SER A 162 11.74 -15.17 -14.15
CA SER A 162 12.83 -16.13 -14.37
C SER A 162 12.74 -17.38 -13.47
N MET A 163 12.16 -17.24 -12.28
CA MET A 163 11.93 -18.34 -11.34
C MET A 163 10.48 -18.83 -11.41
N THR A 164 10.26 -19.89 -12.19
CA THR A 164 8.95 -20.50 -12.44
C THR A 164 8.41 -21.29 -11.24
N ASP A 165 9.31 -21.88 -10.45
CA ASP A 165 8.97 -22.59 -9.22
C ASP A 165 8.92 -21.66 -8.01
N TRP A 166 8.01 -21.95 -7.07
CA TRP A 166 7.92 -21.22 -5.81
C TRP A 166 7.99 -22.17 -4.62
N LYS A 167 8.94 -21.93 -3.72
CA LYS A 167 9.02 -22.58 -2.41
C LYS A 167 8.88 -21.57 -1.28
N PHE A 168 8.06 -21.92 -0.29
CA PHE A 168 7.75 -21.05 0.84
C PHE A 168 8.97 -20.72 1.71
N THR A 169 9.93 -21.64 1.88
CA THR A 169 11.16 -21.42 2.66
C THR A 169 12.25 -20.66 1.90
N GLY A 170 12.09 -20.49 0.59
CA GLY A 170 13.17 -20.08 -0.30
C GLY A 170 14.05 -21.24 -0.73
N GLU A 171 14.95 -20.95 -1.66
CA GLU A 171 15.90 -21.91 -2.25
C GLU A 171 17.27 -21.26 -2.36
N ARG A 172 18.34 -22.07 -2.20
CA ARG A 172 19.68 -21.61 -2.55
C ARG A 172 19.77 -21.40 -4.07
N PRO A 173 20.55 -20.43 -4.56
CA PRO A 173 20.76 -20.31 -5.98
C PRO A 173 21.52 -21.54 -6.51
N PRO A 174 21.35 -21.90 -7.79
CA PRO A 174 22.15 -22.93 -8.43
C PRO A 174 23.65 -22.59 -8.33
N ILE A 175 24.47 -23.60 -8.05
CA ILE A 175 25.93 -23.43 -7.87
C ILE A 175 26.68 -24.19 -8.97
N THR A 176 26.22 -25.39 -9.32
CA THR A 176 26.86 -26.21 -10.35
C THR A 176 26.30 -25.89 -11.74
N GLN A 177 27.08 -26.18 -12.78
CA GLN A 177 26.62 -26.00 -14.16
C GLN A 177 25.38 -26.84 -14.48
N GLU A 178 25.30 -28.07 -13.94
CA GLU A 178 24.15 -28.95 -14.11
C GLU A 178 22.87 -28.35 -13.50
N GLU A 179 22.96 -27.79 -12.28
CA GLU A 179 21.84 -27.11 -11.64
C GLU A 179 21.37 -25.88 -12.45
N TRP A 180 22.32 -25.11 -13.01
CA TRP A 180 21.99 -23.98 -13.88
C TRP A 180 21.28 -24.41 -15.16
N LEU A 181 21.73 -25.48 -15.80
CA LEU A 181 21.09 -26.02 -17.00
C LEU A 181 19.68 -26.56 -16.69
N ALA A 182 19.48 -27.17 -15.53
CA ALA A 182 18.16 -27.65 -15.11
C ALA A 182 17.17 -26.50 -14.90
N GLU A 183 17.56 -25.43 -14.22
CA GLU A 183 16.70 -24.24 -14.05
C GLU A 183 16.48 -23.51 -15.38
N PHE A 184 17.50 -23.44 -16.23
CA PHE A 184 17.36 -22.83 -17.55
C PHE A 184 16.40 -23.62 -18.44
N ALA A 185 16.43 -24.96 -18.41
CA ALA A 185 15.49 -25.80 -19.14
C ALA A 185 14.03 -25.54 -18.71
N LYS A 186 13.77 -25.29 -17.42
CA LYS A 186 12.45 -24.87 -16.94
C LYS A 186 12.06 -23.50 -17.49
N TYR A 187 13.00 -22.56 -17.53
CA TYR A 187 12.77 -21.23 -18.07
C TYR A 187 12.50 -21.26 -19.58
N GLN A 188 13.20 -22.11 -20.34
CA GLN A 188 12.99 -22.31 -21.78
C GLN A 188 11.58 -22.79 -22.12
N ALA A 189 10.94 -23.54 -21.20
CA ALA A 189 9.55 -23.96 -21.35
C ALA A 189 8.53 -22.83 -21.11
N SER A 190 8.95 -21.69 -20.55
CA SER A 190 8.07 -20.57 -20.22
C SER A 190 7.64 -19.77 -21.45
N PRO A 191 6.47 -19.09 -21.40
CA PRO A 191 6.05 -18.19 -22.46
C PRO A 191 7.02 -17.02 -22.67
N GLU A 192 7.64 -16.51 -21.59
CA GLU A 192 8.54 -15.35 -21.66
C GLU A 192 9.79 -15.68 -22.46
N PHE A 193 10.39 -16.85 -22.23
CA PHE A 193 11.53 -17.29 -23.03
C PHE A 193 11.16 -17.41 -24.52
N ARG A 194 10.05 -18.11 -24.83
CA ARG A 194 9.63 -18.31 -26.22
C ARG A 194 9.34 -17.00 -26.99
N LEU A 195 8.75 -16.01 -26.31
CA LEU A 195 8.25 -14.79 -26.96
C LEU A 195 9.22 -13.60 -26.87
N ALA A 196 10.05 -13.52 -25.82
CA ALA A 196 10.91 -12.37 -25.56
C ALA A 196 12.41 -12.70 -25.50
N HIS A 197 12.78 -13.90 -25.05
CA HIS A 197 14.19 -14.25 -24.76
C HIS A 197 14.67 -15.52 -25.50
N SER A 198 14.13 -15.82 -26.68
CA SER A 198 14.43 -17.07 -27.41
C SER A 198 15.88 -17.21 -27.88
N HIS A 199 16.62 -16.10 -27.88
CA HIS A 199 18.04 -16.03 -28.23
C HIS A 199 18.97 -16.10 -27.00
N MET A 200 18.41 -16.10 -25.79
CA MET A 200 19.16 -16.00 -24.55
C MET A 200 19.95 -17.27 -24.27
N ASP A 201 21.19 -17.12 -23.80
CA ASP A 201 22.01 -18.23 -23.33
C ASP A 201 21.93 -18.41 -21.79
N VAL A 202 22.63 -19.42 -21.27
CA VAL A 202 22.63 -19.71 -19.83
C VAL A 202 23.32 -18.61 -19.01
N GLU A 203 24.29 -17.88 -19.57
CA GLU A 203 25.00 -16.81 -18.84
C GLU A 203 24.12 -15.57 -18.68
N GLU A 204 23.37 -15.21 -19.72
CA GLU A 204 22.35 -14.16 -19.65
C GLU A 204 21.20 -14.56 -18.70
N PHE A 205 20.80 -15.83 -18.71
CA PHE A 205 19.80 -16.35 -17.78
C PHE A 205 20.24 -16.23 -16.31
N LYS A 206 21.51 -16.51 -15.99
CA LYS A 206 22.04 -16.38 -14.63
C LYS A 206 21.80 -14.99 -14.04
N PHE A 207 21.97 -13.95 -14.85
CA PHE A 207 21.74 -12.57 -14.40
C PHE A 207 20.28 -12.33 -14.01
N ILE A 208 19.32 -12.69 -14.88
CA ILE A 208 17.91 -12.46 -14.57
C ILE A 208 17.43 -13.34 -13.40
N TYR A 209 17.91 -14.58 -13.32
CA TYR A 209 17.63 -15.46 -12.19
C TYR A 209 18.14 -14.87 -10.88
N PHE A 210 19.39 -14.41 -10.86
CA PHE A 210 20.00 -13.85 -9.65
C PHE A 210 19.27 -12.60 -9.16
N MET A 211 18.83 -11.74 -10.07
CA MET A 211 18.06 -10.54 -9.70
C MET A 211 16.75 -10.89 -9.00
N GLU A 212 16.00 -11.85 -9.55
CA GLU A 212 14.75 -12.28 -8.94
C GLU A 212 14.98 -13.03 -7.61
N TRP A 213 15.94 -13.95 -7.60
CA TRP A 213 16.34 -14.67 -6.39
C TRP A 213 16.76 -13.71 -5.28
N ALA A 214 17.60 -12.73 -5.59
CA ALA A 214 18.08 -11.74 -4.65
C ALA A 214 16.91 -10.93 -4.10
N HIS A 215 15.98 -10.46 -4.94
CA HIS A 215 14.79 -9.73 -4.48
C HIS A 215 13.93 -10.58 -3.52
N ARG A 216 13.69 -11.85 -3.87
CA ARG A 216 12.90 -12.79 -3.05
C ARG A 216 13.58 -13.06 -1.71
N MET A 217 14.89 -13.35 -1.70
CA MET A 217 15.64 -13.65 -0.48
C MET A 217 15.82 -12.41 0.40
N TRP A 218 16.05 -11.24 -0.19
CA TRP A 218 16.20 -9.98 0.53
C TRP A 218 14.96 -9.63 1.36
N GLY A 219 13.76 -9.95 0.85
CA GLY A 219 12.51 -9.82 1.60
C GLY A 219 12.36 -10.82 2.75
N ARG A 220 12.88 -12.04 2.60
CA ARG A 220 12.87 -13.06 3.66
C ARG A 220 13.82 -12.70 4.78
N PHE A 221 15.03 -12.26 4.44
CA PHE A 221 16.01 -11.79 5.42
C PHE A 221 15.49 -10.59 6.21
N LEU A 222 14.76 -9.66 5.57
CA LEU A 222 14.06 -8.59 6.28
C LEU A 222 13.07 -9.14 7.31
N GLY A 223 12.31 -10.19 6.98
CA GLY A 223 11.39 -10.85 7.93
C GLY A 223 12.10 -11.33 9.19
N VAL A 224 13.28 -11.95 9.03
CA VAL A 224 14.13 -12.39 10.16
C VAL A 224 14.73 -11.20 10.91
N ALA A 225 15.28 -10.22 10.19
CA ALA A 225 15.85 -8.99 10.75
C ALA A 225 14.82 -8.12 11.48
N PHE A 226 13.53 -8.33 11.21
CA PHE A 226 12.44 -7.75 11.99
C PHE A 226 12.05 -8.66 13.17
N ALA A 227 11.77 -9.94 12.93
CA ALA A 227 11.25 -10.83 13.97
C ALA A 227 12.22 -11.07 15.14
N VAL A 228 13.51 -11.28 14.85
CA VAL A 228 14.50 -11.63 15.88
C VAL A 228 14.74 -10.46 16.85
N PRO A 229 15.03 -9.22 16.40
CA PRO A 229 15.15 -8.11 17.33
C PRO A 229 13.82 -7.78 18.03
N ALA A 230 12.67 -7.94 17.36
CA ALA A 230 11.37 -7.75 18.01
C ALA A 230 11.18 -8.71 19.20
N ALA A 231 11.50 -10.00 19.01
CA ALA A 231 11.45 -11.00 20.07
C ALA A 231 12.44 -10.69 21.20
N TYR A 232 13.66 -10.27 20.86
CA TYR A 232 14.65 -9.83 21.84
C TYR A 232 14.15 -8.65 22.69
N PHE A 233 13.65 -7.58 22.06
CA PHE A 233 13.12 -6.43 22.79
C PHE A 233 11.89 -6.79 23.64
N ALA A 234 11.03 -7.70 23.16
CA ALA A 234 9.91 -8.21 23.94
C ALA A 234 10.38 -8.96 25.19
N ALA A 235 11.34 -9.89 25.04
CA ALA A 235 11.90 -10.67 26.13
C ALA A 235 12.60 -9.80 27.19
N ARG A 236 13.16 -8.65 26.78
CA ARG A 236 13.76 -7.66 27.69
C ARG A 236 12.76 -6.70 28.33
N GLY A 237 11.46 -6.85 28.07
CA GLY A 237 10.43 -5.94 28.58
C GLY A 237 10.49 -4.53 27.94
N HIS A 238 11.22 -4.36 26.84
CA HIS A 238 11.36 -3.09 26.12
C HIS A 238 10.23 -2.86 25.09
N ILE A 239 9.14 -3.63 25.14
CA ILE A 239 7.96 -3.46 24.29
C ILE A 239 6.73 -3.34 25.17
N ASN A 240 6.13 -2.15 25.19
CA ASN A 240 4.83 -1.93 25.82
C ASN A 240 3.68 -2.37 24.90
N GLY A 241 2.45 -2.48 25.44
CA GLY A 241 1.28 -2.93 24.69
C GLY A 241 1.00 -2.16 23.38
N PRO A 242 0.98 -0.81 23.38
CA PRO A 242 0.83 -0.02 22.15
C PRO A 242 1.90 -0.31 21.08
N LEU A 243 3.18 -0.34 21.46
CA LEU A 243 4.28 -0.66 20.55
C LEU A 243 4.16 -2.09 20.03
N GLY A 244 3.90 -3.06 20.91
CA GLY A 244 3.73 -4.47 20.54
C GLY A 244 2.62 -4.67 19.49
N ARG A 245 1.47 -4.01 19.65
CA ARG A 245 0.39 -4.05 18.64
C ARG A 245 0.83 -3.47 17.30
N ARG A 246 1.59 -2.37 17.30
CA ARG A 246 2.09 -1.76 16.06
C ARG A 246 3.14 -2.62 15.38
N LEU A 247 4.04 -3.25 16.14
CA LEU A 247 5.03 -4.20 15.62
C LEU A 247 4.36 -5.46 15.07
N ALA A 248 3.33 -5.97 15.74
CA ALA A 248 2.54 -7.09 15.23
C ALA A 248 1.83 -6.73 13.91
N LEU A 249 1.25 -5.53 13.81
CA LEU A 249 0.67 -5.03 12.56
C LEU A 249 1.73 -4.99 11.43
N LEU A 250 2.90 -4.41 11.69
CA LEU A 250 4.00 -4.35 10.72
C LEU A 250 4.47 -5.73 10.27
N PHE A 251 4.58 -6.69 11.21
CA PHE A 251 4.92 -8.08 10.90
C PHE A 251 3.87 -8.73 10.00
N MET A 252 2.58 -8.56 10.32
CA MET A 252 1.48 -9.09 9.50
C MET A 252 1.44 -8.46 8.11
N MET A 253 1.63 -7.14 8.00
CA MET A 253 1.71 -6.46 6.71
C MET A 253 2.91 -6.95 5.88
N GLY A 254 4.08 -7.14 6.51
CA GLY A 254 5.27 -7.70 5.87
C GLY A 254 5.06 -9.14 5.37
N GLY A 255 4.43 -10.00 6.17
CA GLY A 255 4.07 -11.36 5.76
C GLY A 255 3.07 -11.35 4.58
N ALA A 256 2.03 -10.52 4.66
CA ALA A 256 1.06 -10.35 3.58
C ALA A 256 1.72 -9.82 2.29
N GLN A 257 2.77 -9.02 2.40
CA GLN A 257 3.49 -8.49 1.24
C GLN A 257 4.11 -9.59 0.38
N GLY A 258 4.62 -10.67 1.01
CA GLY A 258 5.10 -11.85 0.29
C GLY A 258 3.99 -12.55 -0.50
N LEU A 259 2.78 -12.63 0.06
CA LEU A 259 1.60 -13.20 -0.62
C LEU A 259 1.16 -12.35 -1.81
N VAL A 260 1.13 -11.02 -1.65
CA VAL A 260 0.82 -10.09 -2.75
C VAL A 260 1.88 -10.19 -3.86
N GLY A 261 3.16 -10.31 -3.51
CA GLY A 261 4.24 -10.52 -4.46
C GLY A 261 4.09 -11.83 -5.26
N TRP A 262 3.76 -12.94 -4.58
CA TRP A 262 3.45 -14.20 -5.24
C TRP A 262 2.26 -14.09 -6.20
N TRP A 263 1.17 -13.43 -5.77
CA TRP A 263 -0.02 -13.21 -6.60
C TRP A 263 0.29 -12.36 -7.85
N MET A 264 1.17 -11.37 -7.72
CA MET A 264 1.67 -10.57 -8.83
C MET A 264 2.48 -11.42 -9.82
N VAL A 265 3.50 -12.15 -9.37
CA VAL A 265 4.36 -12.97 -10.25
C VAL A 265 3.55 -14.04 -10.98
N ARG A 266 2.63 -14.71 -10.27
CA ARG A 266 1.74 -15.73 -10.87
C ARG A 266 0.94 -15.21 -12.07
N SER A 267 0.63 -13.91 -12.14
CA SER A 267 -0.06 -13.34 -13.31
C SER A 267 0.77 -13.32 -14.59
N GLY A 268 2.10 -13.24 -14.47
CA GLY A 268 2.98 -13.15 -15.64
C GLY A 268 3.42 -14.51 -16.18
N LEU A 269 3.23 -15.60 -15.43
CA LEU A 269 3.59 -16.97 -15.83
C LEU A 269 2.51 -17.65 -16.70
N GLN A 270 1.35 -17.02 -16.87
CA GLN A 270 0.26 -17.56 -17.68
C GLN A 270 0.47 -17.23 -19.16
N GLU A 271 -0.03 -18.09 -20.04
CA GLU A 271 -0.02 -17.82 -21.49
C GLU A 271 -0.82 -16.53 -21.79
N PRO A 272 -0.26 -15.59 -22.56
CA PRO A 272 -0.97 -14.37 -22.94
C PRO A 272 -2.23 -14.70 -23.76
N GLU A 273 -3.33 -13.99 -23.50
CA GLU A 273 -4.56 -14.11 -24.31
C GLU A 273 -4.32 -13.76 -25.80
N ASN A 274 -3.39 -12.84 -26.05
CA ASN A 274 -2.92 -12.50 -27.38
C ASN A 274 -1.53 -13.11 -27.61
N LYS A 275 -1.42 -14.01 -28.59
CA LYS A 275 -0.16 -14.67 -29.01
C LYS A 275 1.01 -13.72 -29.36
N HIS A 276 0.72 -12.45 -29.62
CA HIS A 276 1.72 -11.42 -29.91
C HIS A 276 2.06 -10.53 -28.70
N ALA A 277 1.38 -10.69 -27.56
CA ALA A 277 1.65 -9.93 -26.35
C ALA A 277 2.81 -10.57 -25.58
N VAL A 278 3.80 -9.75 -25.22
CA VAL A 278 4.91 -10.18 -24.36
C VAL A 278 4.37 -10.52 -22.96
N PRO A 279 4.63 -11.73 -22.43
CA PRO A 279 4.26 -12.10 -21.06
C PRO A 279 4.82 -11.09 -20.06
N ARG A 280 3.95 -10.64 -19.15
CA ARG A 280 4.31 -9.66 -18.12
C ARG A 280 3.34 -9.75 -16.97
N VAL A 281 3.79 -9.35 -15.79
CA VAL A 281 2.89 -9.20 -14.64
C VAL A 281 1.81 -8.16 -14.93
N SER A 282 0.61 -8.40 -14.42
CA SER A 282 -0.50 -7.47 -14.55
C SER A 282 -0.14 -6.10 -13.91
N PRO A 283 -0.33 -4.97 -14.64
CA PRO A 283 -0.07 -3.64 -14.10
C PRO A 283 -0.85 -3.35 -12.81
N TYR A 284 -2.06 -3.88 -12.69
CA TYR A 284 -2.88 -3.78 -11.48
C TYR A 284 -2.26 -4.50 -10.28
N ARG A 285 -1.72 -5.71 -10.49
CA ARG A 285 -1.08 -6.48 -9.41
C ARG A 285 0.26 -5.87 -9.01
N LEU A 286 1.00 -5.34 -9.98
CA LEU A 286 2.22 -4.57 -9.73
C LEU A 286 1.94 -3.31 -8.91
N ALA A 287 0.93 -2.54 -9.30
CA ALA A 287 0.50 -1.35 -8.56
C ALA A 287 0.03 -1.70 -7.14
N ALA A 288 -0.72 -2.80 -6.97
CA ALA A 288 -1.14 -3.28 -5.65
C ALA A 288 0.07 -3.65 -4.77
N HIS A 289 1.03 -4.41 -5.31
CA HIS A 289 2.24 -4.80 -4.58
C HIS A 289 3.11 -3.60 -4.17
N LEU A 290 3.28 -2.63 -5.07
CA LEU A 290 4.02 -1.40 -4.76
C LEU A 290 3.29 -0.55 -3.72
N THR A 291 1.96 -0.44 -3.83
CA THR A 291 1.14 0.33 -2.88
C THR A 291 1.23 -0.24 -1.48
N SER A 292 1.13 -1.57 -1.31
CA SER A 292 1.32 -2.21 -0.01
C SER A 292 2.76 -2.04 0.51
N ALA A 293 3.77 -2.05 -0.37
CA ALA A 293 5.15 -1.74 0.02
C ALA A 293 5.28 -0.33 0.60
N PHE A 294 4.68 0.67 -0.06
CA PHE A 294 4.67 2.06 0.38
C PHE A 294 3.91 2.22 1.71
N ALA A 295 2.83 1.47 1.93
CA ALA A 295 2.09 1.50 3.19
C ALA A 295 2.93 0.93 4.36
N ILE A 296 3.64 -0.19 4.14
CA ILE A 296 4.57 -0.77 5.11
C ILE A 296 5.69 0.22 5.42
N TYR A 297 6.31 0.77 4.36
CA TYR A 297 7.38 1.74 4.47
C TYR A 297 6.94 3.00 5.24
N ALA A 298 5.79 3.57 4.90
CA ALA A 298 5.22 4.71 5.61
C ALA A 298 5.01 4.42 7.10
N THR A 299 4.47 3.24 7.42
CA THR A 299 4.21 2.83 8.80
C THR A 299 5.53 2.63 9.57
N LEU A 300 6.54 2.03 8.95
CA LEU A 300 7.88 1.89 9.53
C LEU A 300 8.52 3.25 9.80
N VAL A 301 8.63 4.10 8.78
CA VAL A 301 9.22 5.44 8.89
C VAL A 301 8.50 6.26 9.95
N TRP A 302 7.17 6.25 9.95
CA TRP A 302 6.38 6.98 10.94
C TRP A 302 6.63 6.47 12.36
N THR A 303 6.74 5.16 12.56
CA THR A 303 7.04 4.54 13.86
C THR A 303 8.45 4.88 14.33
N THR A 304 9.42 4.82 13.43
CA THR A 304 10.81 5.25 13.65
C THR A 304 10.84 6.70 14.12
N LEU A 305 10.12 7.59 13.45
CA LEU A 305 10.04 9.01 13.82
C LEU A 305 9.32 9.23 15.16
N ASP A 306 8.26 8.49 15.45
CA ASP A 306 7.55 8.53 16.74
C ASP A 306 8.47 8.13 17.90
N LEU A 307 9.32 7.11 17.73
CA LEU A 307 10.28 6.68 18.75
C LEU A 307 11.50 7.60 18.83
N ALA A 308 12.01 8.09 17.71
CA ALA A 308 13.17 8.98 17.67
C ALA A 308 12.86 10.35 18.29
N ARG A 309 11.65 10.86 18.03
CA ARG A 309 11.16 12.16 18.50
C ARG A 309 9.78 11.97 19.15
N PRO A 310 9.69 11.54 20.42
CA PRO A 310 8.42 11.24 21.07
C PRO A 310 7.60 12.48 21.45
N ALA A 311 8.27 13.56 21.88
CA ALA A 311 7.65 14.86 22.12
C ALA A 311 7.85 15.80 20.90
N PRO A 312 6.88 16.65 20.56
CA PRO A 312 7.12 17.78 19.68
C PRO A 312 8.05 18.76 20.38
N VAL A 313 9.09 19.15 19.66
CA VAL A 313 10.26 19.92 20.12
C VAL A 313 9.88 21.11 21.02
N LEU A 314 8.75 21.77 20.77
CA LEU A 314 8.30 22.96 21.50
C LEU A 314 7.90 22.69 22.96
N SER A 315 7.37 21.50 23.26
CA SER A 315 7.02 21.14 24.65
C SER A 315 8.25 20.93 25.54
N ALA A 316 9.40 20.59 24.95
CA ALA A 316 10.65 20.37 25.67
C ALA A 316 11.38 21.68 26.01
N PHE A 317 11.24 22.72 25.19
CA PHE A 317 11.85 24.04 25.44
C PHE A 317 11.10 24.88 26.48
N ALA A 318 9.78 24.71 26.61
CA ALA A 318 8.98 25.47 27.55
C ALA A 318 9.21 25.10 29.03
N ALA A 319 9.78 23.93 29.31
CA ALA A 319 9.94 23.41 30.67
C ALA A 319 11.14 23.99 31.46
N LYS A 320 11.92 24.91 30.87
CA LYS A 320 13.25 25.31 31.40
C LYS A 320 13.51 26.83 31.45
N ALA A 321 12.48 27.67 31.37
CA ALA A 321 12.65 29.14 31.27
C ALA A 321 12.35 29.88 32.58
N SER A 322 12.53 31.21 32.62
CA SER A 322 12.05 32.11 33.69
C SER A 322 10.67 32.68 33.36
N ASP A 323 9.90 33.24 34.29
CA ASP A 323 8.48 33.59 34.08
C ASP A 323 8.19 34.56 32.90
N ALA A 324 9.01 35.60 32.72
CA ALA A 324 8.88 36.50 31.56
C ALA A 324 9.32 35.81 30.25
N ALA A 325 10.36 34.97 30.32
CA ALA A 325 10.78 34.15 29.20
C ALA A 325 9.73 33.07 28.87
N HIS A 326 9.01 32.53 29.85
CA HIS A 326 7.92 31.58 29.68
C HIS A 326 6.78 32.20 28.87
N ALA A 327 6.40 33.45 29.14
CA ALA A 327 5.35 34.13 28.38
C ALA A 327 5.73 34.34 26.90
N ALA A 328 6.95 34.81 26.64
CA ALA A 328 7.47 35.00 25.28
C ALA A 328 7.64 33.66 24.53
N ILE A 329 8.19 32.64 25.19
CA ILE A 329 8.35 31.28 24.66
C ILE A 329 6.98 30.64 24.40
N ALA A 330 6.00 30.84 25.29
CA ALA A 330 4.64 30.34 25.10
C ALA A 330 3.93 31.01 23.93
N ALA A 331 4.10 32.32 23.74
CA ALA A 331 3.57 33.04 22.59
C ALA A 331 4.20 32.56 21.27
N ALA A 332 5.53 32.42 21.23
CA ALA A 332 6.24 31.87 20.06
C ALA A 332 5.84 30.42 19.77
N ALA A 333 5.69 29.59 20.81
CA ALA A 333 5.24 28.20 20.67
C ALA A 333 3.79 28.11 20.16
N LYS A 334 2.90 29.00 20.61
CA LYS A 334 1.52 29.10 20.11
C LYS A 334 1.48 29.51 18.64
N GLN A 335 2.31 30.48 18.24
CA GLN A 335 2.43 30.92 16.85
C GLN A 335 2.97 29.80 15.95
N GLN A 336 4.01 29.08 16.41
CA GLN A 336 4.58 27.93 15.71
C GLN A 336 3.61 26.74 15.63
N ALA A 337 2.80 26.51 16.66
CA ALA A 337 1.77 25.48 16.65
C ALA A 337 0.65 25.79 15.64
N ALA A 338 0.19 27.05 15.59
CA ALA A 338 -0.80 27.50 14.60
C ALA A 338 -0.26 27.40 13.16
N ALA A 339 0.98 27.84 12.94
CA ALA A 339 1.68 27.68 11.66
C ALA A 339 1.85 26.21 11.27
N GLY A 340 2.23 25.36 12.22
CA GLY A 340 2.33 23.91 12.03
C GLY A 340 0.99 23.28 11.65
N ALA A 341 -0.10 23.63 12.32
CA ALA A 341 -1.44 23.15 12.00
C ALA A 341 -1.89 23.60 10.59
N ALA A 342 -1.66 24.86 10.24
CA ALA A 342 -1.97 25.40 8.93
C ALA A 342 -1.14 24.75 7.82
N LEU A 343 0.15 24.48 8.07
CA LEU A 343 1.00 23.76 7.11
C LEU A 343 0.56 22.30 6.99
N ARG A 344 0.26 21.62 8.11
CA ARG A 344 -0.22 20.23 8.13
C ARG A 344 -1.47 20.03 7.28
N ALA A 345 -2.44 20.96 7.36
CA ALA A 345 -3.66 20.91 6.55
C ALA A 345 -3.37 20.93 5.04
N ARG A 346 -2.26 21.55 4.62
CA ARG A 346 -1.81 21.59 3.22
C ARG A 346 -0.94 20.39 2.85
N VAL A 347 -0.09 19.92 3.76
CA VAL A 347 0.81 18.77 3.51
C VAL A 347 0.02 17.45 3.44
N LEU A 348 -1.16 17.35 4.06
CA LEU A 348 -1.96 16.11 4.06
C LEU A 348 -2.45 15.73 2.65
N PRO A 349 -3.20 16.60 1.94
CA PRO A 349 -3.55 16.33 0.54
C PRO A 349 -2.32 16.23 -0.36
N LEU A 350 -1.25 16.99 -0.08
CA LEU A 350 0.01 16.88 -0.81
C LEU A 350 0.63 15.48 -0.68
N SER A 351 0.59 14.88 0.51
CA SER A 351 1.12 13.53 0.76
C SER A 351 0.37 12.48 -0.03
N LEU A 352 -0.95 12.63 -0.15
CA LEU A 352 -1.78 11.76 -0.98
C LEU A 352 -1.45 11.94 -2.46
N LEU A 353 -1.29 13.18 -2.94
CA LEU A 353 -0.92 13.45 -4.32
C LEU A 353 0.45 12.85 -4.68
N VAL A 354 1.47 13.04 -3.84
CA VAL A 354 2.80 12.44 -4.03
C VAL A 354 2.70 10.91 -4.05
N GLY A 355 1.91 10.31 -3.16
CA GLY A 355 1.67 8.87 -3.16
C GLY A 355 0.99 8.38 -4.44
N ILE A 356 -0.05 9.07 -4.90
CA ILE A 356 -0.76 8.76 -6.16
C ILE A 356 0.18 8.87 -7.36
N THR A 357 1.00 9.91 -7.44
CA THR A 357 2.00 10.09 -8.50
C THR A 357 3.04 8.97 -8.48
N ALA A 358 3.52 8.55 -7.30
CA ALA A 358 4.45 7.43 -7.19
C ALA A 358 3.80 6.11 -7.64
N ILE A 359 2.56 5.84 -7.22
CA ILE A 359 1.82 4.62 -7.58
C ILE A 359 1.46 4.59 -9.07
N SER A 360 1.14 5.73 -9.70
CA SER A 360 0.87 5.77 -11.14
C SER A 360 2.09 5.35 -11.97
N GLY A 361 3.30 5.54 -11.44
CA GLY A 361 4.53 5.01 -12.02
C GLY A 361 4.57 3.48 -12.15
N ALA A 362 3.85 2.74 -11.30
CA ALA A 362 3.71 1.29 -11.41
C ALA A 362 2.97 0.87 -12.68
N PHE A 363 1.97 1.65 -13.12
CA PHE A 363 1.27 1.40 -14.38
C PHE A 363 2.18 1.70 -15.57
N VAL A 364 2.94 2.80 -15.50
CA VAL A 364 3.94 3.16 -16.54
C VAL A 364 4.97 2.04 -16.70
N ALA A 365 5.52 1.53 -15.60
CA ALA A 365 6.49 0.43 -15.62
C ALA A 365 5.85 -0.93 -15.97
N GLY A 366 4.61 -1.18 -15.55
CA GLY A 366 3.88 -2.42 -15.85
C GLY A 366 3.53 -2.57 -17.32
N MET A 367 3.30 -1.45 -18.02
CA MET A 367 2.95 -1.44 -19.44
C MET A 367 4.11 -1.12 -20.38
N ASP A 368 5.32 -0.93 -19.85
CA ASP A 368 6.48 -0.39 -20.58
C ASP A 368 6.18 0.99 -21.23
N ALA A 369 5.21 1.75 -20.70
CA ALA A 369 4.71 2.99 -21.30
C ALA A 369 5.74 4.12 -21.28
N GLY A 370 6.79 4.01 -20.47
CA GLY A 370 7.90 4.97 -20.46
C GLY A 370 8.68 5.04 -21.78
N ARG A 371 8.52 4.06 -22.68
CA ARG A 371 9.18 3.97 -24.00
C ARG A 371 8.28 4.33 -25.18
N ALA A 372 7.04 4.77 -24.94
CA ALA A 372 6.07 5.00 -26.00
C ALA A 372 6.22 6.38 -26.65
N PHE A 373 6.23 7.44 -25.85
CA PHE A 373 6.44 8.81 -26.31
C PHE A 373 7.63 9.39 -25.56
N ASN A 374 8.75 9.67 -26.23
CA ASN A 374 10.01 10.06 -25.56
C ASN A 374 10.42 11.52 -25.82
N THR A 375 9.45 12.37 -26.17
CA THR A 375 9.59 13.84 -26.19
C THR A 375 8.95 14.48 -24.96
N PHE A 376 9.34 15.71 -24.64
CA PHE A 376 8.79 16.52 -23.55
C PHE A 376 8.85 18.02 -23.90
N PRO A 377 7.85 18.86 -23.57
CA PRO A 377 6.62 18.54 -22.82
C PRO A 377 5.56 17.80 -23.64
N LEU A 378 5.59 17.94 -24.97
CA LEU A 378 4.66 17.27 -25.88
C LEU A 378 4.99 15.76 -26.02
N MET A 379 4.00 14.98 -26.45
CA MET A 379 4.09 13.56 -26.78
C MET A 379 4.04 13.42 -28.31
N ASN A 380 5.21 13.28 -28.93
CA ASN A 380 5.39 13.25 -30.40
C ASN A 380 4.72 14.43 -31.12
N GLY A 381 4.92 15.64 -30.59
CA GLY A 381 4.38 16.88 -31.18
C GLY A 381 2.94 17.22 -30.76
N GLN A 382 2.25 16.34 -30.03
CA GLN A 382 0.89 16.58 -29.56
C GLN A 382 0.84 16.70 -28.02
N LEU A 383 -0.09 17.50 -27.47
CA LEU A 383 -0.29 17.56 -26.01
C LEU A 383 -1.03 16.31 -25.51
N ILE A 384 -2.05 15.89 -26.25
CA ILE A 384 -2.77 14.63 -26.06
C ILE A 384 -2.57 13.85 -27.37
N PRO A 385 -1.81 12.73 -27.35
CA PRO A 385 -1.58 11.95 -28.56
C PRO A 385 -2.90 11.31 -29.05
N ASP A 386 -3.04 11.12 -30.37
CA ASP A 386 -4.23 10.48 -30.96
C ASP A 386 -4.53 9.08 -30.37
N ASP A 387 -3.46 8.31 -30.06
CA ASP A 387 -3.54 7.00 -29.39
C ASP A 387 -4.26 7.05 -28.05
N TYR A 388 -4.35 8.21 -27.39
CA TYR A 388 -5.08 8.38 -26.14
C TYR A 388 -6.55 7.95 -26.25
N TRP A 389 -7.16 8.08 -27.43
CA TRP A 389 -8.58 7.80 -27.64
C TRP A 389 -8.87 6.34 -28.03
N GLY A 390 -7.85 5.46 -28.01
CA GLY A 390 -7.95 4.07 -28.49
C GLY A 390 -8.76 3.11 -27.63
N LEU A 391 -9.01 3.42 -26.34
CA LEU A 391 -9.90 2.64 -25.47
C LEU A 391 -10.97 3.55 -24.86
N SER A 392 -12.09 2.95 -24.42
CA SER A 392 -13.20 3.67 -23.79
C SER A 392 -13.25 3.45 -22.27
N GLY A 393 -13.83 4.43 -21.57
CA GLY A 393 -14.11 4.36 -20.13
C GLY A 393 -12.85 4.24 -19.26
N ILE A 394 -12.99 3.56 -18.11
CA ILE A 394 -11.92 3.44 -17.11
C ILE A 394 -10.70 2.65 -17.63
N ARG A 395 -10.91 1.74 -18.57
CA ARG A 395 -9.84 0.94 -19.17
C ARG A 395 -8.85 1.82 -19.90
N ASN A 396 -9.31 2.91 -20.54
CA ASN A 396 -8.41 3.87 -21.17
C ASN A 396 -7.42 4.47 -20.17
N ALA A 397 -7.86 4.79 -18.94
CA ALA A 397 -6.98 5.41 -17.96
C ALA A 397 -5.86 4.48 -17.44
N PHE A 398 -6.05 3.15 -17.49
CA PHE A 398 -5.15 2.19 -16.83
C PHE A 398 -4.55 1.13 -17.77
N GLU A 399 -5.10 0.95 -18.96
CA GLU A 399 -4.71 -0.08 -19.94
C GLU A 399 -4.28 0.52 -21.29
N ASN A 400 -4.44 1.84 -21.50
CA ASN A 400 -3.90 2.52 -22.68
C ASN A 400 -2.53 3.14 -22.37
N THR A 401 -1.51 2.71 -23.11
CA THR A 401 -0.12 3.16 -22.95
C THR A 401 0.03 4.68 -23.04
N ALA A 402 -0.64 5.32 -24.01
CA ALA A 402 -0.58 6.76 -24.20
C ALA A 402 -1.25 7.51 -23.04
N ALA A 403 -2.41 7.03 -22.58
CA ALA A 403 -3.12 7.62 -21.45
C ALA A 403 -2.36 7.48 -20.13
N VAL A 404 -1.85 6.29 -19.83
CA VAL A 404 -1.07 6.02 -18.61
C VAL A 404 0.17 6.91 -18.55
N GLN A 405 0.88 7.06 -19.67
CA GLN A 405 2.05 7.94 -19.73
C GLN A 405 1.67 9.42 -19.57
N LEU A 406 0.62 9.88 -20.26
CA LEU A 406 0.12 11.27 -20.15
C LEU A 406 -0.34 11.58 -18.72
N HIS A 407 -1.13 10.70 -18.11
CA HIS A 407 -1.65 10.87 -16.74
C HIS A 407 -0.51 10.96 -15.73
N HIS A 408 0.51 10.11 -15.84
CA HIS A 408 1.68 10.17 -14.96
C HIS A 408 2.45 11.50 -15.12
N ARG A 409 2.65 12.00 -16.35
CA ARG A 409 3.25 13.32 -16.60
C ARG A 409 2.43 14.45 -15.97
N ALA A 410 1.11 14.44 -16.16
CA ALA A 410 0.21 15.44 -15.61
C ALA A 410 0.21 15.44 -14.06
N LEU A 411 0.21 14.25 -13.47
CA LEU A 411 0.34 14.06 -12.02
C LEU A 411 1.68 14.58 -11.49
N ALA A 412 2.79 14.32 -12.20
CA ALA A 412 4.12 14.82 -11.82
C ALA A 412 4.18 16.35 -11.84
N LEU A 413 3.66 17.00 -12.90
CA LEU A 413 3.62 18.46 -12.99
C LEU A 413 2.68 19.10 -11.95
N SER A 414 1.53 18.47 -11.70
CA SER A 414 0.60 18.89 -10.65
C SER A 414 1.22 18.75 -9.25
N THR A 415 1.99 17.68 -9.03
CA THR A 415 2.76 17.48 -7.79
C THR A 415 3.81 18.57 -7.61
N LEU A 416 4.58 18.88 -8.66
CA LEU A 416 5.57 19.96 -8.63
C LEU A 416 4.93 21.31 -8.29
N ALA A 417 3.82 21.65 -8.95
CA ALA A 417 3.08 22.88 -8.68
C ALA A 417 2.57 22.93 -7.23
N ALA A 418 1.96 21.84 -6.75
CA ALA A 418 1.43 21.76 -5.38
C ALA A 418 2.54 21.86 -4.32
N VAL A 419 3.66 21.15 -4.50
CA VAL A 419 4.81 21.24 -3.59
C VAL A 419 5.37 22.67 -3.60
N THR A 420 5.52 23.27 -4.77
CA THR A 420 6.03 24.65 -4.91
C THR A 420 5.14 25.65 -4.20
N ALA A 421 3.81 25.52 -4.33
CA ALA A 421 2.85 26.37 -3.64
C ALA A 421 2.93 26.23 -2.12
N VAL A 422 2.99 24.99 -1.61
CA VAL A 422 3.13 24.71 -0.17
C VAL A 422 4.47 25.22 0.36
N TRP A 423 5.57 25.02 -0.38
CA TRP A 423 6.90 25.52 -0.05
C TRP A 423 6.91 27.05 0.01
N ALA A 424 6.39 27.72 -1.02
CA ALA A 424 6.34 29.18 -1.09
C ALA A 424 5.53 29.78 0.06
N ALA A 425 4.37 29.19 0.39
CA ALA A 425 3.56 29.61 1.53
C ALA A 425 4.29 29.36 2.87
N GLY A 426 4.93 28.20 3.03
CA GLY A 426 5.63 27.81 4.25
C GLY A 426 6.88 28.65 4.55
N ARG A 427 7.51 29.26 3.55
CA ARG A 427 8.67 30.17 3.76
C ARG A 427 8.35 31.32 4.71
N LYS A 428 7.14 31.88 4.60
CA LYS A 428 6.66 33.01 5.41
C LYS A 428 6.11 32.59 6.78
N MET A 429 5.98 31.29 7.04
CA MET A 429 5.43 30.78 8.29
C MET A 429 6.51 30.71 9.39
N PRO A 430 6.16 31.00 10.65
CA PRO A 430 7.05 30.79 11.79
C PRO A 430 7.12 29.29 12.11
N LEU A 431 7.90 28.53 11.33
CA LEU A 431 8.09 27.10 11.51
C LEU A 431 9.33 26.80 12.37
N PRO A 432 9.29 25.74 13.21
CA PRO A 432 10.49 25.27 13.91
C PRO A 432 11.54 24.75 12.91
N GLY A 433 12.82 24.83 13.28
CA GLY A 433 13.96 24.47 12.43
C GLY A 433 13.80 23.14 11.68
N PRO A 434 13.50 22.01 12.36
CA PRO A 434 13.31 20.72 11.69
C PRO A 434 12.19 20.71 10.64
N ALA A 435 11.09 21.43 10.88
CA ALA A 435 9.98 21.52 9.92
C ALA A 435 10.37 22.37 8.70
N ARG A 436 11.13 23.44 8.92
CA ARG A 436 11.68 24.28 7.83
C ARG A 436 12.67 23.48 6.96
N THR A 437 13.56 22.72 7.59
CA THR A 437 14.47 21.82 6.86
C THR A 437 13.69 20.79 6.06
N ALA A 438 12.71 20.12 6.67
CA ALA A 438 11.89 19.13 5.96
C ALA A 438 11.10 19.73 4.78
N LEU A 439 10.61 20.97 4.91
CA LEU A 439 9.93 21.70 3.84
C LEU A 439 10.86 21.97 2.66
N ASN A 440 12.09 22.45 2.93
CA ASN A 440 13.08 22.72 1.89
C ASN A 440 13.56 21.43 1.21
N VAL A 441 13.82 20.38 2.00
CA VAL A 441 14.21 19.05 1.48
C VAL A 441 13.11 18.45 0.61
N THR A 442 11.84 18.62 0.97
CA THR A 442 10.71 18.19 0.13
C THR A 442 10.71 18.88 -1.23
N MET A 443 10.95 20.20 -1.27
CA MET A 443 11.03 20.94 -2.53
C MET A 443 12.24 20.49 -3.37
N ALA A 444 13.41 20.33 -2.73
CA ALA A 444 14.63 19.88 -3.40
C ALA A 444 14.47 18.48 -4.03
N PHE A 445 13.92 17.51 -3.28
CA PHE A 445 13.63 16.19 -3.83
C PHE A 445 12.55 16.21 -4.90
N THR A 446 11.58 17.13 -4.83
CA THR A 446 10.57 17.26 -5.89
C THR A 446 11.19 17.74 -7.19
N ALA A 447 12.06 18.76 -7.13
CA ALA A 447 12.79 19.24 -8.29
C ALA A 447 13.67 18.14 -8.90
N ALA A 448 14.48 17.47 -8.05
CA ALA A 448 15.33 16.36 -8.48
C ALA A 448 14.51 15.22 -9.11
N GLN A 449 13.35 14.87 -8.53
CA GLN A 449 12.50 13.79 -9.01
C GLN A 449 11.90 14.08 -10.38
N VAL A 450 11.43 15.32 -10.61
CA VAL A 450 10.87 15.72 -11.91
C VAL A 450 11.97 15.77 -12.96
N THR A 451 13.12 16.36 -12.65
CA THR A 451 14.28 16.36 -13.56
C THR A 451 14.68 14.94 -13.92
N LEU A 452 14.84 14.06 -12.93
CA LEU A 452 15.19 12.65 -13.15
C LEU A 452 14.14 11.91 -13.98
N GLY A 453 12.85 12.17 -13.76
CA GLY A 453 11.76 11.58 -14.54
C GLY A 453 11.79 12.01 -16.01
N ILE A 454 12.01 13.31 -16.26
CA ILE A 454 12.17 13.84 -17.62
C ILE A 454 13.42 13.25 -18.28
N THR A 455 14.57 13.19 -17.58
CA THR A 455 15.79 12.58 -18.12
C THR A 455 15.59 11.10 -18.43
N THR A 456 14.95 10.34 -17.54
CA THR A 456 14.62 8.91 -17.75
C THR A 456 13.74 8.74 -18.99
N LEU A 457 12.76 9.62 -19.17
CA LEU A 457 11.89 9.65 -20.33
C LEU A 457 12.66 9.94 -21.62
N LEU A 458 13.44 11.03 -21.67
CA LEU A 458 14.15 11.44 -22.89
C LEU A 458 15.23 10.43 -23.34
N THR A 459 15.71 9.59 -22.42
CA THR A 459 16.76 8.59 -22.67
C THR A 459 16.22 7.16 -22.84
N TYR A 460 14.91 6.99 -23.09
CA TYR A 460 14.28 5.68 -23.32
C TYR A 460 14.34 4.68 -22.15
N VAL A 461 14.25 5.21 -20.93
CA VAL A 461 14.20 4.44 -19.67
C VAL A 461 15.40 3.50 -19.50
N PRO A 462 16.65 4.02 -19.41
CA PRO A 462 17.79 3.22 -19.00
C PRO A 462 17.54 2.64 -17.61
N VAL A 463 17.92 1.38 -17.36
CA VAL A 463 17.64 0.68 -16.10
C VAL A 463 18.12 1.46 -14.88
N SER A 464 19.33 2.04 -14.96
CA SER A 464 19.91 2.85 -13.88
C SER A 464 19.06 4.09 -13.55
N LEU A 465 18.61 4.83 -14.57
CA LEU A 465 17.79 6.02 -14.38
C LEU A 465 16.37 5.67 -13.93
N GLY A 466 15.77 4.60 -14.46
CA GLY A 466 14.47 4.11 -14.01
C GLY A 466 14.50 3.68 -12.53
N ALA A 467 15.54 2.93 -12.12
CA ALA A 467 15.74 2.53 -10.73
C ALA A 467 16.02 3.75 -9.83
N ALA A 468 16.83 4.70 -10.28
CA ALA A 468 17.09 5.95 -9.56
C ALA A 468 15.80 6.79 -9.42
N HIS A 469 14.96 6.86 -10.45
CA HIS A 469 13.68 7.57 -10.41
C HIS A 469 12.73 6.94 -9.40
N GLN A 470 12.69 5.61 -9.31
CA GLN A 470 11.92 4.91 -8.27
C GLN A 470 12.48 5.16 -6.86
N ALA A 471 13.80 5.14 -6.69
CA ALA A 471 14.45 5.49 -5.42
C ALA A 471 14.14 6.94 -5.00
N GLY A 472 14.20 7.87 -5.95
CA GLY A 472 13.87 9.28 -5.76
C GLY A 472 12.41 9.51 -5.37
N ALA A 473 11.47 8.74 -5.94
CA ALA A 473 10.05 8.80 -5.55
C ALA A 473 9.87 8.43 -4.07
N LEU A 474 10.55 7.38 -3.61
CA LEU A 474 10.47 6.94 -2.22
C LEU A 474 11.22 7.90 -1.26
N ALA A 475 12.32 8.51 -1.72
CA ALA A 475 13.03 9.55 -0.98
C ALA A 475 12.16 10.81 -0.80
N LEU A 476 11.49 11.27 -1.87
CA LEU A 476 10.52 12.36 -1.81
C LEU A 476 9.37 12.02 -0.86
N PHE A 477 8.80 10.81 -0.95
CA PHE A 477 7.75 10.37 -0.04
C PHE A 477 8.23 10.37 1.42
N THR A 478 9.47 9.96 1.69
CA THR A 478 10.09 10.04 3.02
C THR A 478 10.22 11.48 3.53
N ALA A 479 10.62 12.41 2.66
CA ALA A 479 10.72 13.83 2.99
C ALA A 479 9.35 14.42 3.36
N VAL A 480 8.30 14.06 2.60
CA VAL A 480 6.92 14.49 2.86
C VAL A 480 6.39 13.89 4.17
N LEU A 481 6.64 12.61 4.45
CA LEU A 481 6.29 12.00 5.75
C LEU A 481 7.01 12.67 6.92
N THR A 482 8.29 13.00 6.74
CA THR A 482 9.09 13.71 7.74
C THR A 482 8.57 15.13 7.98
N LEU A 483 8.19 15.84 6.92
CA LEU A 483 7.54 17.15 7.01
C LEU A 483 6.21 17.03 7.78
N MET A 484 5.35 16.10 7.38
CA MET A 484 4.08 15.81 8.03
C MET A 484 4.23 15.47 9.51
N HIS A 485 5.27 14.71 9.88
CA HIS A 485 5.59 14.37 11.27
C HIS A 485 6.10 15.57 12.06
N SER A 486 6.97 16.39 11.45
CA SER A 486 7.58 17.56 12.11
C SER A 486 6.59 18.64 12.53
N VAL A 487 5.41 18.68 11.89
CA VAL A 487 4.32 19.63 12.18
C VAL A 487 3.14 19.01 12.92
N ARG A 488 3.34 17.82 13.52
CA ARG A 488 2.29 17.17 14.31
C ARG A 488 1.96 18.01 15.56
N PRO A 489 0.68 18.05 15.97
CA PRO A 489 0.28 18.83 17.14
C PRO A 489 0.84 18.24 18.44
N ALA A 490 1.05 19.10 19.44
CA ALA A 490 1.69 18.73 20.71
C ALA A 490 0.87 17.89 21.68
N SER A 491 -0.43 17.87 21.44
CA SER A 491 -1.40 16.93 21.98
C SER A 491 -2.39 16.68 20.84
N PRO A 492 -3.17 15.61 20.81
CA PRO A 492 -4.20 15.48 19.80
C PRO A 492 -5.18 16.63 20.00
N SER A 493 -5.19 17.60 19.09
CA SER A 493 -6.47 18.20 18.75
C SER A 493 -7.38 17.05 18.32
N ALA A 494 -8.66 17.11 18.65
CA ALA A 494 -9.69 16.12 18.25
C ALA A 494 -9.60 15.71 16.76
N ALA A 495 -9.00 16.55 15.90
CA ALA A 495 -8.67 16.29 14.51
C ALA A 495 -7.65 15.13 14.29
N ALA A 496 -6.66 14.91 15.15
CA ALA A 496 -5.70 13.81 15.01
C ALA A 496 -6.32 12.44 15.35
N LEU A 497 -7.26 12.43 16.30
CA LEU A 497 -8.15 11.28 16.54
C LEU A 497 -9.04 11.03 15.32
N ALA A 498 -9.60 12.06 14.69
CA ALA A 498 -10.41 11.93 13.47
C ALA A 498 -9.62 11.38 12.26
N VAL A 499 -8.38 11.82 12.04
CA VAL A 499 -7.53 11.32 10.93
C VAL A 499 -7.04 9.89 11.21
N SER A 500 -6.70 9.55 12.46
CA SER A 500 -6.39 8.15 12.84
C SER A 500 -7.60 7.21 12.68
N ARG A 501 -8.83 7.74 12.84
CA ARG A 501 -10.10 7.03 12.63
C ARG A 501 -10.47 6.91 11.14
N LEU A 502 -10.00 7.81 10.27
CA LEU A 502 -10.14 7.74 8.82
C LEU A 502 -9.05 6.89 8.13
N ALA A 503 -7.90 6.70 8.76
CA ALA A 503 -6.84 5.80 8.26
C ALA A 503 -7.16 4.30 8.47
N GLN A 504 -7.95 3.96 9.49
CA GLN A 504 -8.40 2.59 9.75
C GLN A 504 -9.29 1.98 8.65
N PRO A 505 -10.27 2.69 8.06
CA PRO A 505 -11.05 2.11 6.96
C PRO A 505 -10.23 1.88 5.69
N VAL A 506 -9.14 2.61 5.43
CA VAL A 506 -8.28 2.35 4.26
C VAL A 506 -7.45 1.07 4.43
N ALA A 507 -6.91 0.82 5.64
CA ALA A 507 -6.20 -0.42 5.93
C ALA A 507 -7.15 -1.63 5.98
N VAL A 508 -8.36 -1.46 6.52
CA VAL A 508 -9.39 -2.50 6.56
C VAL A 508 -9.98 -2.75 5.17
N LEU A 509 -10.19 -1.74 4.34
CA LEU A 509 -10.62 -1.89 2.94
C LEU A 509 -9.51 -2.54 2.10
N ALA A 510 -8.24 -2.21 2.31
CA ALA A 510 -7.14 -2.89 1.64
C ALA A 510 -7.06 -4.38 2.06
N THR A 511 -7.21 -4.67 3.36
CA THR A 511 -7.20 -6.05 3.86
C THR A 511 -8.44 -6.83 3.41
N ALA A 512 -9.61 -6.17 3.35
CA ALA A 512 -10.85 -6.76 2.86
C ALA A 512 -10.83 -6.95 1.34
N ALA A 513 -10.26 -6.03 0.56
CA ALA A 513 -10.07 -6.19 -0.88
C ALA A 513 -9.09 -7.35 -1.18
N ILE A 514 -8.01 -7.47 -0.41
CA ILE A 514 -7.09 -8.62 -0.49
C ILE A 514 -7.79 -9.92 -0.09
N ALA A 515 -8.57 -9.93 1.00
CA ALA A 515 -9.32 -11.11 1.42
C ALA A 515 -10.41 -11.51 0.41
N THR A 516 -11.07 -10.54 -0.22
CA THR A 516 -12.10 -10.76 -1.26
C THR A 516 -11.47 -11.26 -2.56
N ALA A 517 -10.30 -10.75 -2.93
CA ALA A 517 -9.53 -11.25 -4.06
C ALA A 517 -9.04 -12.69 -3.82
N VAL A 518 -8.69 -13.05 -2.57
CA VAL A 518 -8.29 -14.41 -2.18
C VAL A 518 -9.50 -15.37 -2.14
N THR A 519 -10.70 -14.92 -1.76
CA THR A 519 -11.89 -15.77 -1.76
C THR A 519 -12.47 -16.00 -3.16
N GLN A 520 -12.25 -15.11 -4.13
CA GLN A 520 -12.60 -15.33 -5.54
C GLN A 520 -11.57 -16.18 -6.31
N MET A 521 -10.58 -16.76 -5.61
CA MET A 521 -9.61 -17.72 -6.16
C MET A 521 -9.96 -19.19 -5.88
N LYS A 522 -11.16 -19.46 -5.34
CA LYS A 522 -11.82 -20.77 -5.38
C LYS A 522 -12.98 -20.68 -6.35
#